data_AF-A0A2E3KLA7-F1
#
_entry.id   AF-A0A2E3KLA7-F1
#
_cell.length_a   1.000
_cell.length_b   1.000
_cell.length_c   1.000
_cell.angle_alpha   90.00
_cell.angle_beta   90.00
_cell.angle_gamma   90.00
#
_symmetry.space_group_name_H-M   'P 1'
#
loop_
_entity.id
_entity.type
_entity.pdbx_description
1 polymer ?
#
loop_
_entity_poly.entity_id
_entity_poly.type
_entity_poly.pdbx_seq_one_letter_code
_entity_poly.pdbx_strand_id
1 'polypeptide(L)'
;MVDRSVMNASERIARAPVELMRVVRGRLGQALNLVSELDVALKSNRPGARLASAGTRLLALSDRMSISMQARTRSAGARLEALEKRLVQARRTRVRAAGQLLDSQEARLASVGPRSVLARGFSCTLDEDGRLVRSVSDLDVGALTTTVLSDGRVVSKVEAIEEPEPASESDLDDSTSEE
;
A
#
# COMPACT_ATOMS: atom_id res chain seq x y z
N MET A 1 109.07 24.02 40.38
CA MET A 1 108.04 22.96 40.31
C MET A 1 106.70 23.51 39.79
N VAL A 2 106.70 24.30 38.68
CA VAL A 2 105.47 24.98 38.16
C VAL A 2 105.27 24.78 36.63
N ASP A 3 106.19 24.13 35.92
CA ASP A 3 106.21 24.16 34.44
C ASP A 3 105.20 23.24 33.73
N ARG A 4 104.74 22.18 34.39
CA ARG A 4 103.93 21.14 33.74
C ARG A 4 102.46 21.53 33.61
N SER A 5 101.93 22.37 34.51
CA SER A 5 100.52 22.79 34.47
C SER A 5 100.28 23.88 33.43
N VAL A 6 101.24 24.81 33.24
CA VAL A 6 101.17 25.88 32.23
C VAL A 6 101.31 25.28 30.82
N MET A 7 102.20 24.31 30.63
CA MET A 7 102.33 23.60 29.36
C MET A 7 101.07 22.80 29.00
N ASN A 8 100.49 22.09 29.98
CA ASN A 8 99.22 21.40 29.79
C ASN A 8 98.05 22.37 29.55
N ALA A 9 98.06 23.57 30.14
CA ALA A 9 97.03 24.59 29.91
C ALA A 9 97.14 25.20 28.50
N SER A 10 98.36 25.49 28.02
CA SER A 10 98.61 25.98 26.67
C SER A 10 98.27 24.94 25.59
N GLU A 11 98.57 23.65 25.82
CA GLU A 11 98.11 22.58 24.91
C GLU A 11 96.59 22.44 24.89
N ARG A 12 95.90 22.62 26.04
CA ARG A 12 94.44 22.61 26.09
C ARG A 12 93.83 23.80 25.35
N ILE A 13 94.40 24.99 25.48
CA ILE A 13 93.96 26.20 24.76
C ILE A 13 94.24 26.06 23.26
N ALA A 14 95.36 25.47 22.87
CA ALA A 14 95.69 25.23 21.46
C ALA A 14 94.78 24.15 20.81
N ARG A 15 94.33 23.15 21.58
CA ARG A 15 93.43 22.09 21.08
C ARG A 15 91.94 22.45 21.17
N ALA A 16 91.55 23.36 22.06
CA ALA A 16 90.18 23.83 22.23
C ALA A 16 89.49 24.31 20.94
N PRO A 17 90.12 25.13 20.06
CA PRO A 17 89.47 25.55 18.81
C PRO A 17 89.28 24.40 17.83
N VAL A 18 90.17 23.41 17.81
CA VAL A 18 90.06 22.23 16.94
C VAL A 18 88.94 21.31 17.40
N GLU A 19 88.80 21.09 18.70
CA GLU A 19 87.68 20.36 19.31
C GLU A 19 86.34 21.04 19.04
N LEU A 20 86.28 22.36 19.25
CA LEU A 20 85.06 23.13 19.03
C LEU A 20 84.64 23.12 17.55
N MET A 21 85.58 23.28 16.63
CA MET A 21 85.31 23.19 15.20
C MET A 21 84.86 21.78 14.77
N ARG A 22 85.34 20.72 15.42
CA ARG A 22 84.87 19.35 15.16
C ARG A 22 83.42 19.16 15.61
N VAL A 23 83.07 19.63 16.81
CA VAL A 23 81.71 19.53 17.34
C VAL A 23 80.74 20.38 16.52
N VAL A 24 81.13 21.61 16.16
CA VAL A 24 80.33 22.49 15.29
C VAL A 24 80.13 21.86 13.92
N ARG A 25 81.18 21.30 13.30
CA ARG A 25 81.07 20.59 12.01
C ARG A 25 80.18 19.36 12.11
N GLY A 26 80.28 18.60 13.21
CA GLY A 26 79.42 17.46 13.47
C GLY A 26 77.95 17.84 13.59
N ARG A 27 77.64 18.90 14.37
CA ARG A 27 76.27 19.41 14.51
C ARG A 27 75.72 19.98 13.22
N LEU A 28 76.53 20.71 12.44
CA LEU A 28 76.12 21.24 11.13
C LEU A 28 75.82 20.09 10.15
N GLY A 29 76.65 19.04 10.13
CA GLY A 29 76.41 17.84 9.32
C GLY A 29 75.13 17.11 9.73
N GLN A 30 74.88 16.96 11.03
CA GLN A 30 73.63 16.37 11.53
C GLN A 30 72.40 17.19 11.13
N ALA A 31 72.46 18.51 11.24
CA ALA A 31 71.37 19.39 10.84
C ALA A 31 71.08 19.32 9.33
N LEU A 32 72.11 19.26 8.49
CA LEU A 32 71.97 19.11 7.04
C LEU A 32 71.36 17.76 6.64
N ASN A 33 71.74 16.69 7.34
CA ASN A 33 71.16 15.37 7.13
C ASN A 33 69.67 15.35 7.50
N LEU A 34 69.29 15.96 8.62
CA LEU A 34 67.89 16.05 9.06
C LEU A 34 67.04 16.86 8.06
N VAL A 35 67.58 17.95 7.52
CA VAL A 35 66.91 18.73 6.46
C VAL A 35 66.72 17.89 5.20
N SER A 36 67.72 17.08 4.82
CA SER A 36 67.63 16.21 3.64
C SER A 36 66.61 15.08 3.84
N GLU A 37 66.57 14.48 5.04
CA GLU A 37 65.56 13.48 5.40
C GLU A 37 64.14 14.07 5.39
N LEU A 38 63.95 15.27 5.91
CA LEU A 38 62.67 15.98 5.87
C LEU A 38 62.24 16.33 4.45
N ASP A 39 63.17 16.78 3.60
CA ASP A 39 62.90 17.07 2.19
C ASP A 39 62.49 15.80 1.43
N VAL A 40 63.17 14.67 1.67
CA VAL A 40 62.79 13.36 1.11
C VAL A 40 61.43 12.89 1.64
N ALA A 41 61.15 13.07 2.94
CA ALA A 41 59.87 12.73 3.54
C ALA A 41 58.72 13.58 2.97
N LEU A 42 58.94 14.88 2.73
CA LEU A 42 57.94 15.78 2.13
C LEU A 42 57.73 15.49 0.64
N LYS A 43 58.80 15.19 -0.10
CA LYS A 43 58.73 14.80 -1.53
C LYS A 43 58.08 13.45 -1.75
N SER A 44 58.31 12.49 -0.86
CA SER A 44 57.65 11.17 -0.90
C SER A 44 56.18 11.27 -0.49
N ASN A 45 55.85 12.17 0.44
CA ASN A 45 54.51 12.33 0.99
C ASN A 45 53.76 13.54 0.41
N ARG A 46 53.90 13.82 -0.91
CA ARG A 46 53.36 15.01 -1.62
C ARG A 46 51.93 15.34 -1.17
N PRO A 47 51.74 16.30 -0.25
CA PRO A 47 50.43 16.52 0.37
C PRO A 47 49.42 17.07 -0.64
N GLY A 48 49.87 17.87 -1.60
CA GLY A 48 49.05 18.36 -2.70
C GLY A 48 48.50 17.26 -3.60
N ALA A 49 49.29 16.23 -3.92
CA ALA A 49 48.84 15.11 -4.74
C ALA A 49 47.81 14.23 -4.00
N ARG A 50 47.97 14.06 -2.68
CA ARG A 50 47.00 13.36 -1.83
C ARG A 50 45.70 14.13 -1.68
N LEU A 51 45.76 15.45 -1.47
CA LEU A 51 44.59 16.32 -1.42
C LEU A 51 43.85 16.35 -2.78
N ALA A 52 44.58 16.44 -3.89
CA ALA A 52 43.99 16.37 -5.22
C ALA A 52 43.30 15.02 -5.46
N SER A 53 43.95 13.90 -5.11
CA SER A 53 43.37 12.55 -5.25
C SER A 53 42.16 12.32 -4.33
N ALA A 54 42.18 12.89 -3.11
CA ALA A 54 41.04 12.86 -2.22
C ALA A 54 39.88 13.70 -2.78
N GLY A 55 40.17 14.87 -3.35
CA GLY A 55 39.18 15.73 -4.01
C GLY A 55 38.52 15.07 -5.22
N THR A 56 39.30 14.45 -6.11
CA THR A 56 38.74 13.72 -7.27
C THR A 56 37.88 12.54 -6.82
N ARG A 57 38.28 11.83 -5.75
CA ARG A 57 37.48 10.73 -5.17
C ARG A 57 36.17 11.24 -4.56
N LEU A 58 36.18 12.38 -3.87
CA LEU A 58 34.97 13.00 -3.33
C LEU A 58 34.02 13.42 -4.45
N LEU A 59 34.52 14.04 -5.52
CA LEU A 59 33.71 14.41 -6.68
C LEU A 59 33.09 13.18 -7.35
N ALA A 60 33.86 12.11 -7.55
CA ALA A 60 33.34 10.86 -8.13
C ALA A 60 32.27 10.20 -7.24
N LEU A 61 32.42 10.25 -5.91
CA LEU A 61 31.41 9.75 -4.98
C LEU A 61 30.14 10.60 -5.00
N SER A 62 30.29 11.93 -5.02
CA SER A 62 29.18 12.88 -5.11
C SER A 62 28.38 12.71 -6.40
N ASP A 63 29.08 12.53 -7.53
CA ASP A 63 28.45 12.31 -8.84
C ASP A 63 27.68 10.98 -8.87
N ARG A 64 28.32 9.88 -8.43
CA ARG A 64 27.65 8.58 -8.29
C ARG A 64 26.43 8.64 -7.37
N MET A 65 26.53 9.35 -6.25
CA MET A 65 25.41 9.53 -5.33
C MET A 65 24.25 10.26 -6.03
N SER A 66 24.54 11.35 -6.74
CA SER A 66 23.55 12.13 -7.48
C SER A 66 22.85 11.29 -8.55
N ILE A 67 23.60 10.53 -9.35
CA ILE A 67 23.04 9.62 -10.36
C ILE A 67 22.15 8.56 -9.72
N SER A 68 22.60 7.94 -8.62
CA SER A 68 21.83 6.90 -7.93
C SER A 68 20.53 7.45 -7.33
N MET A 69 20.55 8.66 -6.77
CA MET A 69 19.36 9.31 -6.24
C MET A 69 18.38 9.65 -7.36
N GLN A 70 18.85 10.21 -8.48
CA GLN A 70 17.99 10.50 -9.64
C GLN A 70 17.36 9.22 -10.22
N ALA A 71 18.10 8.12 -10.28
CA ALA A 71 17.57 6.84 -10.73
C ALA A 71 16.48 6.32 -9.76
N ARG A 72 16.69 6.44 -8.44
CA ARG A 72 15.70 6.07 -7.43
C ARG A 72 14.44 6.92 -7.54
N THR A 73 14.56 8.23 -7.70
CA THR A 73 13.41 9.13 -7.87
C THR A 73 12.63 8.81 -9.14
N ARG A 74 13.32 8.56 -10.26
CA ARG A 74 12.68 8.13 -11.52
C ARG A 74 11.93 6.81 -11.36
N SER A 75 12.56 5.81 -10.74
CA SER A 75 11.93 4.50 -10.48
C SER A 75 10.71 4.63 -9.55
N ALA A 76 10.81 5.45 -8.50
CA ALA A 76 9.68 5.73 -7.61
C ALA A 76 8.53 6.43 -8.34
N GLY A 77 8.83 7.41 -9.19
CA GLY A 77 7.84 8.09 -10.04
C GLY A 77 7.11 7.13 -10.99
N ALA A 78 7.86 6.29 -11.72
CA ALA A 78 7.27 5.29 -12.60
C ALA A 78 6.40 4.28 -11.84
N ARG A 79 6.81 3.88 -10.63
CA ARG A 79 6.01 3.00 -9.78
C ARG A 79 4.70 3.66 -9.30
N LEU A 80 4.74 4.95 -8.96
CA LEU A 80 3.55 5.71 -8.59
C LEU A 80 2.57 5.81 -9.76
N GLU A 81 3.05 6.15 -10.96
CA GLU A 81 2.21 6.25 -12.15
C GLU A 81 1.55 4.89 -12.50
N ALA A 82 2.29 3.79 -12.38
CA ALA A 82 1.75 2.45 -12.58
C ALA A 82 0.68 2.09 -11.53
N LEU A 83 0.90 2.44 -10.26
CA LEU A 83 -0.08 2.23 -9.19
C LEU A 83 -1.34 3.08 -9.39
N GLU A 84 -1.20 4.32 -9.82
CA GLU A 84 -2.31 5.22 -10.12
C GLU A 84 -3.18 4.65 -11.25
N LYS A 85 -2.57 4.25 -12.38
CA LYS A 85 -3.28 3.62 -13.50
C LYS A 85 -4.04 2.36 -13.06
N ARG A 86 -3.40 1.51 -12.25
CA ARG A 86 -4.02 0.30 -11.70
C ARG A 86 -5.18 0.61 -10.77
N LEU A 87 -5.06 1.63 -9.93
CA LEU A 87 -6.12 2.06 -9.01
C LEU A 87 -7.33 2.56 -9.78
N VAL A 88 -7.14 3.41 -10.79
CA VAL A 88 -8.22 3.91 -11.65
C VAL A 88 -8.94 2.76 -12.34
N GLN A 89 -8.21 1.80 -12.91
CA GLN A 89 -8.80 0.64 -13.57
C GLN A 89 -9.57 -0.24 -12.57
N ALA A 90 -8.98 -0.56 -11.42
CA ALA A 90 -9.62 -1.36 -10.38
C ALA A 90 -10.90 -0.69 -9.86
N ARG A 91 -10.89 0.64 -9.69
CA ARG A 91 -12.06 1.43 -9.30
C ARG A 91 -13.17 1.33 -10.34
N ARG A 92 -12.85 1.53 -11.62
CA ARG A 92 -13.82 1.41 -12.73
C ARG A 92 -14.46 0.02 -12.78
N THR A 93 -13.65 -1.03 -12.66
CA THR A 93 -14.15 -2.41 -12.65
C THR A 93 -15.06 -2.68 -11.46
N ARG A 94 -14.68 -2.22 -10.25
CA ARG A 94 -15.52 -2.37 -9.04
C ARG A 94 -16.87 -1.65 -9.18
N VAL A 95 -16.87 -0.41 -9.66
CA VAL A 95 -18.12 0.34 -9.86
C VAL A 95 -19.02 -0.35 -10.88
N ARG A 96 -18.47 -0.83 -12.00
CA ARG A 96 -19.24 -1.57 -13.01
C ARG A 96 -19.85 -2.86 -12.43
N ALA A 97 -19.05 -3.64 -11.70
CA ALA A 97 -19.52 -4.88 -11.09
C ALA A 97 -20.61 -4.63 -10.05
N ALA A 98 -20.47 -3.58 -9.23
CA ALA A 98 -21.49 -3.17 -8.27
C ALA A 98 -22.79 -2.72 -8.97
N GLY A 99 -22.69 -1.98 -10.08
CA GLY A 99 -23.85 -1.60 -10.90
C GLY A 99 -24.58 -2.82 -11.46
N GLN A 100 -23.85 -3.75 -12.08
CA GLN A 100 -24.43 -4.99 -12.59
C GLN A 100 -25.11 -5.83 -11.50
N LEU A 101 -24.51 -5.89 -10.31
CA LEU A 101 -25.12 -6.56 -9.17
C LEU A 101 -26.42 -5.86 -8.77
N LEU A 102 -26.42 -4.53 -8.68
CA LEU A 102 -27.62 -3.76 -8.35
C LEU A 102 -28.72 -3.99 -9.38
N ASP A 103 -28.42 -3.89 -10.67
CA ASP A 103 -29.37 -4.13 -11.76
C ASP A 103 -29.96 -5.55 -11.68
N SER A 104 -29.12 -6.55 -11.36
CA SER A 104 -29.57 -7.93 -11.21
C SER A 104 -30.50 -8.13 -10.00
N GLN A 105 -30.23 -7.44 -8.88
CA GLN A 105 -31.09 -7.49 -7.71
C GLN A 105 -32.38 -6.74 -7.95
N GLU A 106 -32.35 -5.62 -8.67
CA GLU A 106 -33.53 -4.87 -9.08
C GLU A 106 -34.42 -5.71 -9.99
N ALA A 107 -33.85 -6.33 -11.03
CA ALA A 107 -34.58 -7.24 -11.92
C ALA A 107 -35.16 -8.46 -11.17
N ARG A 108 -34.43 -8.97 -10.18
CA ARG A 108 -34.92 -10.04 -9.30
C ARG A 108 -36.08 -9.55 -8.44
N LEU A 109 -35.96 -8.42 -7.74
CA LEU A 109 -37.04 -7.84 -6.95
C LEU A 109 -38.27 -7.51 -7.82
N ALA A 110 -38.06 -7.04 -9.05
CA ALA A 110 -39.12 -6.78 -10.01
C ALA A 110 -39.80 -8.07 -10.51
N SER A 111 -39.11 -9.21 -10.52
CA SER A 111 -39.68 -10.49 -10.98
C SER A 111 -40.31 -11.32 -9.86
N VAL A 112 -39.72 -11.36 -8.66
CA VAL A 112 -40.23 -12.14 -7.51
C VAL A 112 -40.95 -11.31 -6.44
N GLY A 113 -40.97 -9.99 -6.54
CA GLY A 113 -41.63 -9.14 -5.55
C GLY A 113 -43.17 -9.25 -5.59
N PRO A 114 -43.87 -9.08 -4.44
CA PRO A 114 -45.33 -9.08 -4.35
C PRO A 114 -46.00 -8.14 -5.37
N ARG A 115 -45.36 -7.00 -5.68
CA ARG A 115 -45.84 -6.04 -6.69
C ARG A 115 -45.88 -6.63 -8.11
N SER A 116 -44.96 -7.54 -8.47
CA SER A 116 -44.97 -8.19 -9.79
C SER A 116 -46.09 -9.22 -9.92
N VAL A 117 -46.44 -9.89 -8.81
CA VAL A 117 -47.58 -10.79 -8.74
C VAL A 117 -48.86 -9.98 -8.85
N LEU A 118 -49.00 -8.89 -8.07
CA LEU A 118 -50.17 -8.01 -8.14
C LEU A 118 -50.33 -7.36 -9.53
N ALA A 119 -49.24 -6.93 -10.17
CA ALA A 119 -49.26 -6.33 -11.51
C ALA A 119 -49.68 -7.29 -12.62
N ARG A 120 -49.63 -8.61 -12.39
CA ARG A 120 -50.13 -9.63 -13.34
C ARG A 120 -51.64 -9.87 -13.22
N GLY A 121 -52.35 -9.07 -12.41
CA GLY A 121 -53.79 -9.16 -12.24
C GLY A 121 -54.23 -10.03 -11.06
N PHE A 122 -53.29 -10.47 -10.22
CA PHE A 122 -53.63 -11.11 -8.95
C PHE A 122 -53.94 -10.05 -7.89
N SER A 123 -54.82 -10.38 -6.96
CA SER A 123 -55.12 -9.58 -5.78
C SER A 123 -54.74 -10.35 -4.52
N CYS A 124 -54.53 -9.63 -3.42
CA CYS A 124 -54.22 -10.19 -2.12
C CYS A 124 -55.25 -9.68 -1.12
N THR A 125 -56.01 -10.57 -0.50
CA THR A 125 -57.05 -10.20 0.47
C THR A 125 -56.51 -10.30 1.89
N LEU A 126 -56.68 -9.23 2.66
CA LEU A 126 -56.32 -9.15 4.08
C LEU A 126 -57.60 -9.10 4.94
N ASP A 127 -57.55 -9.67 6.14
CA ASP A 127 -58.59 -9.56 7.16
C ASP A 127 -58.58 -8.17 7.84
N GLU A 128 -59.46 -7.98 8.83
CA GLU A 128 -59.54 -6.74 9.63
C GLU A 128 -58.24 -6.41 10.39
N ASP A 129 -57.50 -7.43 10.79
CA ASP A 129 -56.22 -7.33 11.50
C ASP A 129 -55.02 -7.18 10.55
N GLY A 130 -55.25 -7.17 9.23
CA GLY A 130 -54.23 -7.06 8.20
C GLY A 130 -53.45 -8.36 7.92
N ARG A 131 -53.97 -9.52 8.33
CA ARG A 131 -53.40 -10.84 8.03
C ARG A 131 -53.91 -11.36 6.69
N LEU A 132 -53.09 -12.17 6.03
CA LEU A 132 -53.40 -12.74 4.72
C LEU A 132 -54.49 -13.82 4.84
N VAL A 133 -55.60 -13.60 4.15
CA VAL A 133 -56.68 -14.58 4.00
C VAL A 133 -56.26 -15.61 2.96
N ARG A 134 -56.26 -16.91 3.33
CA ARG A 134 -55.88 -18.00 2.41
C ARG A 134 -57.02 -18.97 2.16
N SER A 135 -57.99 -19.00 3.05
CA SER A 135 -59.17 -19.86 2.98
C SER A 135 -60.42 -19.04 3.27
N VAL A 136 -61.56 -19.49 2.74
CA VAL A 136 -62.88 -18.95 3.10
C VAL A 136 -63.20 -19.12 4.59
N SER A 137 -62.58 -20.11 5.25
CA SER A 137 -62.70 -20.34 6.69
C SER A 137 -62.03 -19.26 7.56
N ASP A 138 -61.19 -18.41 6.96
CA ASP A 138 -60.50 -17.33 7.66
C ASP A 138 -61.33 -16.04 7.70
N LEU A 139 -62.56 -16.06 7.16
CA LEU A 139 -63.45 -14.92 7.04
C LEU A 139 -64.80 -15.19 7.70
N ASP A 140 -65.37 -14.13 8.28
CA ASP A 140 -66.74 -14.13 8.81
C ASP A 140 -67.65 -13.24 7.96
N VAL A 141 -68.93 -13.63 7.84
CA VAL A 141 -69.94 -12.79 7.19
C VAL A 141 -70.08 -11.47 7.96
N GLY A 142 -69.93 -10.36 7.25
CA GLY A 142 -69.95 -9.02 7.80
C GLY A 142 -68.57 -8.47 8.18
N ALA A 143 -67.50 -9.26 8.11
CA ALA A 143 -66.13 -8.78 8.33
C ALA A 143 -65.69 -7.81 7.23
N LEU A 144 -64.88 -6.83 7.61
CA LEU A 144 -64.16 -5.95 6.69
C LEU A 144 -62.92 -6.67 6.17
N THR A 145 -62.71 -6.57 4.86
CA THR A 145 -61.55 -7.12 4.17
C THR A 145 -60.88 -6.03 3.38
N THR A 146 -59.55 -6.10 3.28
CA THR A 146 -58.76 -5.19 2.46
C THR A 146 -58.12 -5.96 1.32
N THR A 147 -58.61 -5.74 0.11
CA THR A 147 -58.03 -6.30 -1.10
C THR A 147 -56.94 -5.35 -1.61
N VAL A 148 -55.70 -5.83 -1.62
CA VAL A 148 -54.55 -5.14 -2.16
C VAL A 148 -54.37 -5.50 -3.63
N LEU A 149 -54.35 -4.47 -4.47
CA LEU A 149 -54.14 -4.54 -5.92
C LEU A 149 -52.81 -3.86 -6.28
N SER A 150 -52.42 -3.92 -7.55
CA SER A 150 -51.14 -3.38 -8.03
C SER A 150 -50.99 -1.85 -7.87
N ASP A 151 -52.13 -1.15 -7.82
CA ASP A 151 -52.27 0.30 -7.85
C ASP A 151 -52.94 0.87 -6.58
N GLY A 152 -53.45 0.03 -5.68
CA GLY A 152 -54.16 0.52 -4.50
C GLY A 152 -54.68 -0.56 -3.57
N ARG A 153 -55.56 -0.13 -2.66
CA ARG A 153 -56.26 -0.98 -1.72
C ARG A 153 -57.75 -0.69 -1.80
N VAL A 154 -58.56 -1.74 -1.83
CA VAL A 154 -60.01 -1.68 -1.81
C VAL A 154 -60.46 -2.27 -0.49
N VAL A 155 -61.28 -1.53 0.25
CA VAL A 155 -61.92 -2.02 1.47
C VAL A 155 -63.31 -2.52 1.10
N SER A 156 -63.64 -3.73 1.52
CA SER A 156 -64.89 -4.42 1.18
C SER A 156 -65.45 -5.13 2.40
N LYS A 157 -66.76 -5.31 2.45
CA LYS A 157 -67.43 -6.07 3.51
C LYS A 157 -67.87 -7.43 2.94
N VAL A 158 -67.64 -8.51 3.67
CA VAL A 158 -68.09 -9.85 3.27
C VAL A 158 -69.61 -9.92 3.41
N GLU A 159 -70.32 -10.08 2.30
CA GLU A 159 -71.79 -10.18 2.30
C GLU A 159 -72.28 -11.62 2.45
N ALA A 160 -71.58 -12.58 1.83
CA ALA A 160 -71.86 -14.01 1.89
C ALA A 160 -70.57 -14.81 1.69
N ILE A 161 -70.52 -16.02 2.24
CA ILE A 161 -69.44 -16.99 2.04
C ILE A 161 -70.07 -18.25 1.45
N GLU A 162 -69.62 -18.64 0.27
CA GLU A 162 -70.06 -19.85 -0.41
C GLU A 162 -68.89 -20.82 -0.44
N GLU A 163 -69.06 -22.01 0.16
CA GLU A 163 -68.11 -23.10 0.02
C GLU A 163 -68.36 -23.81 -1.31
N PRO A 164 -67.31 -24.16 -2.08
CA PRO A 164 -67.50 -24.93 -3.29
C PRO A 164 -68.11 -26.30 -2.96
N GLU A 165 -69.16 -26.68 -3.69
CA GLU A 165 -69.71 -28.03 -3.65
C GLU A 165 -68.58 -29.04 -3.86
N PRO A 166 -68.42 -30.06 -2.99
CA PRO A 166 -67.40 -31.08 -3.19
C PRO A 166 -67.69 -31.81 -4.50
N ALA A 167 -66.70 -31.83 -5.40
CA ALA A 167 -66.78 -32.59 -6.65
C ALA A 167 -67.16 -34.05 -6.33
N SER A 168 -68.35 -34.45 -6.76
CA SER A 168 -68.87 -35.79 -6.61
C SER A 168 -67.97 -36.79 -7.35
N GLU A 169 -67.25 -37.63 -6.60
CA GLU A 169 -66.75 -38.91 -7.10
C GLU A 169 -67.97 -39.82 -7.40
N SER A 170 -68.50 -39.78 -8.61
CA SER A 170 -69.55 -40.72 -9.03
C SER A 170 -69.52 -41.05 -10.52
N ASP A 171 -68.36 -41.42 -11.07
CA ASP A 171 -68.26 -42.02 -12.41
C ASP A 171 -67.21 -43.16 -12.44
N LEU A 172 -67.28 -44.07 -11.47
CA LEU A 172 -66.58 -45.35 -11.50
C LEU A 172 -67.60 -46.49 -11.34
N ASP A 173 -68.53 -46.58 -12.28
CA ASP A 173 -69.23 -47.83 -12.56
C ASP A 173 -69.82 -47.80 -13.98
N ASP A 174 -69.02 -48.14 -14.99
CA ASP A 174 -69.52 -48.92 -16.13
C ASP A 174 -68.36 -49.59 -16.89
N SER A 175 -68.16 -50.88 -16.64
CA SER A 175 -67.86 -51.88 -17.67
C SER A 175 -67.78 -53.26 -17.02
N THR A 176 -68.96 -53.80 -16.70
CA THR A 176 -69.13 -55.24 -16.67
C THR A 176 -69.48 -55.68 -18.09
N SER A 177 -68.86 -56.78 -18.54
CA SER A 177 -69.29 -57.63 -19.67
C SER A 177 -68.98 -57.12 -21.08
N GLU A 178 -68.10 -57.82 -21.79
CA GLU A 178 -68.54 -58.75 -22.82
C GLU A 178 -67.45 -59.79 -23.09
N GLU A 179 -67.92 -60.97 -23.46
CA GLU A 179 -67.28 -62.29 -23.55
C GLU A 179 -66.15 -62.43 -24.58
#